data_AF-A0A2A4LZ19-F1
#
_entry.id   AF-A0A2A4LZ19-F1
#
_cell.length_a   1.000
_cell.length_b   1.000
_cell.length_c   1.000
_cell.angle_alpha   90.00
_cell.angle_beta   90.00
_cell.angle_gamma   90.00
#
_symmetry.space_group_name_H-M   'P 1'
#
loop_
_entity.id
_entity.type
_entity.pdbx_description
1 polymer ?
#
loop_
_entity_poly.entity_id
_entity_poly.type
_entity_poly.pdbx_seq_one_letter_code
_entity_poly.pdbx_strand_id
1 'polypeptide(L)'
;MTEATLLAIDQGTTSSRAILFSTRGDILAAKQKELKLHHPHKGWVEQNPEDIWGDTLWAVRGVLKNAENVAAIGIANQRETTIVWNRASGKPIYQAIVWQDRRTADLCQKLK
;
A
#
# COMPACT_ATOMS: atom_id res chain seq x y z
N MET A 1 13.76 29.41 7.21
CA MET A 1 13.89 28.02 6.73
C MET A 1 12.49 27.43 6.73
N THR A 2 12.10 26.73 5.67
CA THR A 2 10.79 26.08 5.59
C THR A 2 10.76 24.93 6.60
N GLU A 3 9.64 24.79 7.33
CA GLU A 3 9.54 23.78 8.38
C GLU A 3 9.60 22.38 7.74
N ALA A 4 10.46 21.51 8.28
CA ALA A 4 10.58 20.14 7.82
C ALA A 4 9.28 19.37 8.08
N THR A 5 8.90 18.49 7.15
CA THR A 5 7.72 17.64 7.26
C THR A 5 8.08 16.17 7.08
N LEU A 6 7.25 15.27 7.59
CA LEU A 6 7.41 13.82 7.48
C LEU A 6 6.24 13.26 6.68
N LEU A 7 6.53 12.46 5.65
CA LEU A 7 5.50 11.78 4.87
C LEU A 7 5.33 10.35 5.38
N ALA A 8 4.12 9.97 5.77
CA ALA A 8 3.77 8.58 6.02
C ALA A 8 2.93 8.03 4.86
N ILE A 9 3.31 6.85 4.39
CA ILE A 9 2.53 6.04 3.45
C ILE A 9 1.99 4.84 4.23
N ASP A 10 0.67 4.69 4.24
CA ASP A 10 -0.03 3.57 4.86
C ASP A 10 -0.82 2.83 3.76
N GLN A 11 -0.20 1.76 3.23
CA GLN A 11 -0.78 0.91 2.20
C GLN A 11 -1.67 -0.15 2.87
N GLY A 12 -2.94 0.19 3.11
CA GLY A 12 -3.89 -0.70 3.79
C GLY A 12 -4.52 -1.76 2.87
N THR A 13 -5.31 -2.65 3.46
CA THR A 13 -6.04 -3.68 2.70
C THR A 13 -7.23 -3.10 1.92
N THR A 14 -7.85 -2.03 2.43
CA THR A 14 -9.04 -1.41 1.80
C THR A 14 -8.74 -0.07 1.14
N SER A 15 -7.65 0.60 1.48
CA SER A 15 -7.26 1.88 0.90
C SER A 15 -5.76 2.14 1.01
N SER A 16 -5.23 2.92 0.06
CA SER A 16 -3.89 3.51 0.15
C SER A 16 -4.01 4.93 0.72
N ARG A 17 -3.22 5.22 1.75
CA ARG A 17 -3.21 6.51 2.47
C ARG A 17 -1.83 7.15 2.41
N ALA A 18 -1.81 8.46 2.25
CA ALA A 18 -0.63 9.29 2.44
C ALA A 18 -0.99 10.42 3.41
N ILE A 19 -0.13 10.64 4.40
CA ILE A 19 -0.33 11.64 5.46
C ILE A 19 0.96 12.44 5.62
N LEU A 20 0.84 13.77 5.59
CA LEU A 20 1.93 14.68 5.84
C LEU A 20 1.87 15.16 7.29
N PHE A 21 2.97 15.04 8.01
CA PHE A 21 3.09 15.42 9.41
C PHE A 21 4.08 16.58 9.60
N SER A 22 3.82 17.42 10.61
CA SER A 22 4.84 18.31 11.18
C SER A 22 5.89 17.48 11.95
N THR A 23 7.05 18.07 12.26
CA THR A 23 8.03 17.43 13.15
C THR A 23 7.53 17.24 14.58
N ARG A 24 6.39 17.84 14.95
CA ARG A 24 5.73 17.68 16.25
C ARG A 24 4.64 16.61 16.23
N GLY A 25 4.34 16.03 15.07
CA GLY A 25 3.33 14.99 14.90
C GLY A 25 1.94 15.49 14.49
N ASP A 26 1.78 16.79 14.20
CA ASP A 26 0.50 17.32 13.72
C ASP A 26 0.22 16.88 12.28
N ILE A 27 -1.03 16.53 11.96
CA ILE A 27 -1.43 16.21 10.59
C ILE A 27 -1.62 17.51 9.81
N LEU A 28 -0.77 17.72 8.81
CA LEU A 28 -0.82 18.87 7.92
C LEU A 28 -1.69 18.62 6.69
N ALA A 29 -1.70 17.38 6.17
CA ALA A 29 -2.53 16.97 5.06
C ALA A 29 -2.72 15.44 5.05
N ALA A 30 -3.85 14.97 4.55
CA ALA A 30 -4.09 13.55 4.32
C ALA A 30 -4.85 13.32 3.02
N LYS A 31 -4.50 12.25 2.31
CA LYS A 31 -5.23 11.75 1.14
C LYS A 31 -5.35 10.24 1.21
N GLN A 32 -6.48 9.74 0.74
CA GLN A 32 -6.77 8.32 0.70
C GLN A 32 -7.51 7.95 -0.56
N LYS A 33 -7.30 6.72 -1.04
CA LYS A 33 -8.04 6.15 -2.17
C LYS A 33 -8.34 4.68 -1.91
N GLU A 34 -9.59 4.30 -2.15
CA GLU A 34 -10.05 2.93 -1.94
C GLU A 34 -9.43 1.98 -2.97
N LEU A 35 -9.08 0.77 -2.52
CA LEU A 35 -8.53 -0.29 -3.34
C LEU A 35 -9.60 -1.32 -3.65
N LYS A 36 -9.60 -1.82 -4.89
CA LYS A 36 -10.50 -2.88 -5.32
C LYS A 36 -9.99 -4.24 -4.83
N LEU A 37 -10.86 -4.99 -4.15
CA LEU A 37 -10.64 -6.41 -3.86
C LEU A 37 -11.24 -7.28 -4.96
N HIS A 38 -10.50 -8.32 -5.34
CA HIS A 38 -10.89 -9.30 -6.34
C HIS A 38 -11.11 -10.65 -5.67
N HIS A 39 -12.21 -11.32 -6.06
CA HIS A 39 -12.61 -12.62 -5.52
C HIS A 39 -12.82 -13.61 -6.68
N PRO A 40 -11.74 -14.09 -7.33
CA PRO A 40 -11.86 -14.98 -8.50
C PRO A 40 -12.52 -16.32 -8.14
N HIS A 41 -12.35 -16.78 -6.90
CA HIS A 41 -12.95 -17.99 -6.36
C HIS A 41 -13.36 -17.78 -4.89
N LYS A 42 -14.21 -18.67 -4.37
CA LYS A 42 -14.61 -18.65 -2.96
C LYS A 42 -13.37 -18.76 -2.05
N GLY A 43 -13.20 -17.79 -1.15
CA GLY A 43 -12.08 -17.75 -0.20
C GLY A 43 -10.77 -17.22 -0.78
N TRP A 44 -10.73 -16.84 -2.06
CA TRP A 44 -9.59 -16.17 -2.65
C TRP A 44 -9.78 -14.65 -2.55
N VAL A 45 -8.70 -13.95 -2.20
CA VAL A 45 -8.70 -12.50 -2.05
C VAL A 45 -7.44 -11.95 -2.72
N GLU A 46 -7.65 -11.15 -3.75
CA GLU A 46 -6.58 -10.61 -4.59
C GLU A 46 -6.69 -9.10 -4.76
N GLN A 47 -5.57 -8.46 -5.03
CA GLN A 47 -5.49 -7.06 -5.44
C GLN A 47 -4.61 -6.92 -6.67
N ASN A 48 -4.90 -5.96 -7.53
CA ASN A 48 -4.00 -5.61 -8.62
C ASN A 48 -2.81 -4.78 -8.08
N PRO A 49 -1.55 -5.26 -8.21
CA PRO A 49 -0.39 -4.52 -7.72
C PRO A 49 -0.21 -3.15 -8.38
N GLU A 50 -0.64 -2.99 -9.63
CA GLU A 50 -0.59 -1.69 -10.33
C GLU A 50 -1.61 -0.71 -9.76
N ASP A 51 -2.78 -1.18 -9.30
CA ASP A 51 -3.76 -0.33 -8.62
C ASP A 51 -3.22 0.08 -7.23
N ILE A 52 -2.60 -0.85 -6.48
CA ILE A 52 -1.91 -0.55 -5.21
C ILE A 52 -0.89 0.58 -5.42
N TRP A 53 -0.03 0.44 -6.42
CA TRP A 53 1.01 1.43 -6.72
C TRP A 53 0.42 2.76 -7.18
N GLY A 54 -0.49 2.74 -8.16
CA GLY A 54 -1.11 3.93 -8.73
C GLY A 54 -1.89 4.74 -7.69
N ASP A 55 -2.62 4.07 -6.80
CA ASP A 55 -3.42 4.71 -5.77
C ASP A 55 -2.56 5.29 -4.65
N THR A 56 -1.47 4.60 -4.30
CA THR A 56 -0.45 5.12 -3.38
C THR A 56 0.19 6.38 -3.94
N LEU A 57 0.61 6.34 -5.21
CA LEU A 57 1.22 7.49 -5.88
C LEU A 57 0.25 8.68 -5.98
N TRP A 58 -1.03 8.40 -6.26
CA TRP A 58 -2.08 9.42 -6.27
C TRP A 58 -2.23 10.09 -4.91
N ALA A 59 -2.29 9.31 -3.82
CA ALA A 59 -2.42 9.84 -2.47
C ALA A 59 -1.19 10.69 -2.08
N VAL A 60 0.02 10.21 -2.35
CA VAL A 60 1.28 10.92 -2.11
C VAL A 60 1.29 12.25 -2.86
N ARG A 61 1.02 12.25 -4.17
CA ARG A 61 0.96 13.49 -4.97
C ARG A 61 -0.09 14.47 -4.44
N GLY A 62 -1.18 13.96 -3.87
CA GLY A 62 -2.23 14.79 -3.31
C GLY A 62 -1.82 15.52 -2.03
N VAL A 63 -0.97 14.93 -1.19
CA VAL A 63 -0.45 15.61 0.04
C VAL A 63 0.79 16.47 -0.23
N LEU A 64 1.62 16.10 -1.21
CA LEU A 64 2.83 16.86 -1.56
C LEU A 64 2.55 18.28 -2.08
N LYS A 65 1.32 18.57 -2.52
CA LYS A 65 0.91 19.95 -2.86
C LYS A 65 1.02 20.92 -1.68
N ASN A 66 1.04 20.41 -0.45
CA ASN A 66 1.15 21.19 0.79
C ASN A 66 2.53 21.03 1.47
N ALA A 67 3.49 20.37 0.80
CA ALA A 67 4.81 20.08 1.36
C ALA A 67 5.91 20.84 0.61
N GLU A 68 6.61 21.74 1.31
CA GLU A 68 7.77 22.45 0.75
C GLU A 68 9.09 21.69 1.00
N ASN A 69 9.17 20.96 2.12
CA ASN A 69 10.36 20.22 2.51
C ASN A 69 9.99 18.91 3.23
N VAL A 70 10.04 17.79 2.52
CA VAL A 70 9.84 16.45 3.09
C VAL A 70 11.18 15.90 3.53
N ALA A 71 11.40 15.82 4.84
CA ALA A 71 12.66 15.36 5.42
C ALA A 71 12.82 13.83 5.38
N ALA A 72 11.72 13.08 5.49
CA ALA A 72 11.75 11.62 5.47
C ALA A 72 10.40 11.04 5.02
N ILE A 73 10.44 9.78 4.59
CA ILE A 73 9.27 8.97 4.24
C ILE A 73 9.24 7.74 5.14
N GLY A 74 8.12 7.54 5.85
CA GLY A 74 7.79 6.30 6.56
C GLY A 74 6.83 5.45 5.74
N ILE A 75 7.05 4.14 5.72
CA ILE A 75 6.20 3.19 5.00
C ILE A 75 5.65 2.16 5.98
N ALA A 76 4.33 2.03 5.99
CA ALA A 76 3.57 0.97 6.64
C ALA A 76 2.66 0.32 5.60
N ASN A 77 2.39 -0.97 5.76
CA ASN A 77 1.62 -1.74 4.80
C ASN A 77 0.80 -2.84 5.48
N GLN A 78 -0.25 -3.30 4.80
CA GLN A 78 -0.87 -4.58 5.09
C GLN A 78 0.20 -5.67 5.01
N ARG A 79 0.30 -6.44 6.09
CA ARG A 79 1.30 -7.49 6.22
C ARG A 79 0.84 -8.73 5.45
N GLU A 80 1.74 -9.71 5.32
CA GLU A 80 1.59 -11.01 4.63
C GLU A 80 1.21 -10.98 3.12
N THR A 81 0.49 -9.97 2.64
CA THR A 81 0.12 -9.80 1.23
C THR A 81 1.37 -9.94 0.35
N THR A 82 1.32 -10.89 -0.59
CA THR A 82 2.50 -11.32 -1.35
C THR A 82 2.40 -10.90 -2.80
N ILE A 83 3.45 -10.26 -3.31
CA ILE A 83 3.60 -9.84 -4.71
C ILE A 83 4.89 -10.44 -5.24
N VAL A 84 4.83 -11.02 -6.44
CA VAL A 84 6.00 -11.45 -7.18
C VAL A 84 6.04 -10.70 -8.50
N TRP A 85 7.21 -10.21 -8.88
CA TRP A 85 7.41 -9.42 -10.09
C TRP A 85 8.67 -9.83 -10.83
N ASN A 86 8.72 -9.51 -12.12
CA ASN A 86 9.92 -9.67 -12.93
C ASN A 86 10.95 -8.59 -12.55
N ARG A 87 12.15 -9.00 -12.13
CA ARG A 87 13.22 -8.08 -11.70
C ARG A 87 13.62 -7.04 -12.76
N ALA A 88 13.68 -7.43 -14.04
CA ALA A 88 14.15 -6.56 -15.10
C ALA A 88 13.09 -5.54 -15.55
N SER A 89 11.82 -5.96 -15.63
CA SER A 89 10.75 -5.08 -16.12
C SER A 89 9.96 -4.39 -15.01
N GLY A 90 10.06 -4.85 -13.77
CA GLY A 90 9.23 -4.40 -12.65
C GLY A 90 7.79 -4.91 -12.69
N LYS A 91 7.37 -5.60 -13.76
CA LYS A 91 5.98 -6.00 -13.95
C LYS A 91 5.59 -7.14 -13.00
N PRO A 92 4.44 -7.05 -12.32
CA PRO A 92 3.89 -8.17 -11.57
C PRO A 92 3.65 -9.36 -12.48
N ILE A 93 3.95 -10.57 -12.00
CA ILE A 93 3.68 -11.81 -12.77
C ILE A 93 2.30 -12.39 -12.45
N TYR A 94 1.67 -11.90 -11.38
CA TYR A 94 0.35 -12.30 -10.90
C TYR A 94 -0.25 -11.19 -10.02
N GLN A 95 -1.54 -11.32 -9.68
CA GLN A 95 -2.18 -10.45 -8.69
C GLN A 95 -1.51 -10.58 -7.32
N ALA A 96 -1.58 -9.54 -6.50
CA ALA A 96 -1.20 -9.65 -5.09
C ALA A 96 -2.15 -10.63 -4.39
N ILE A 97 -1.59 -11.66 -3.75
CA ILE A 97 -2.37 -12.58 -2.91
C ILE A 97 -2.46 -11.95 -1.53
N VAL A 98 -3.67 -11.55 -1.13
CA VAL A 98 -3.90 -10.79 0.10
C VAL A 98 -3.84 -11.71 1.31
N TRP A 99 -3.45 -11.20 2.49
CA TRP A 99 -3.37 -11.96 3.74
C TRP A 99 -4.66 -12.74 4.13
N GLN A 100 -5.82 -12.26 3.68
CA GLN A 100 -7.13 -12.90 3.90
C GLN A 100 -7.33 -14.17 3.06
N ASP A 101 -6.52 -14.37 2.01
CA ASP A 101 -6.64 -15.45 1.06
C ASP A 101 -6.48 -16.82 1.73
N ARG A 102 -7.31 -17.79 1.35
CA ARG A 102 -7.35 -19.15 1.91
C ARG A 102 -6.94 -20.23 0.91
N ARG A 103 -6.41 -19.89 -0.27
CA ARG A 103 -6.12 -20.85 -1.35
C ARG A 103 -5.08 -21.90 -0.96
N THR A 104 -4.24 -21.62 0.02
CA THR A 104 -3.19 -22.52 0.51
C THR A 104 -3.61 -23.35 1.73
N ALA A 105 -4.89 -23.36 2.11
CA ALA A 105 -5.37 -24.10 3.29
C ALA A 105 -5.00 -25.59 3.28
N ASP A 106 -5.19 -26.28 2.15
CA ASP A 106 -4.83 -27.70 2.00
C ASP A 106 -3.32 -27.94 2.12
N LEU A 107 -2.49 -27.00 1.63
CA LEU A 107 -1.05 -27.07 1.78
C LEU A 107 -0.64 -26.90 3.24
N CYS A 108 -1.20 -25.90 3.94
CA CYS A 108 -0.97 -25.71 5.37
C CYS A 108 -1.37 -26.95 6.19
N GLN A 109 -2.45 -27.64 5.81
CA GLN A 109 -2.88 -28.86 6.49
C GLN A 109 -1.90 -30.03 6.31
N LYS A 110 -1.16 -30.08 5.20
CA LYS A 110 -0.10 -31.08 4.96
C LYS A 110 1.20 -30.80 5.72
N LEU A 111 1.39 -29.57 6.20
CA LEU A 111 2.59 -29.14 6.93
C LEU A 111 2.43 -29.21 8.46
N LYS A 112 1.23 -29.52 8.96
CA LYS A 112 0.97 -29.79 10.38
C LYS A 112 1.42 -31.20 10.74
#